data_AF-A0A661JX57-F1
#
_entry.id   AF-A0A661JX57-F1
#
_cell.length_a   1.000
_cell.length_b   1.000
_cell.length_c   1.000
_cell.angle_alpha   90.00
_cell.angle_beta   90.00
_cell.angle_gamma   90.00
#
_symmetry.space_group_name_H-M   'P 1'
#
loop_
_entity.id
_entity.type
_entity.pdbx_description
1 polymer ?
#
loop_
_entity_poly.entity_id
_entity_poly.type
_entity_poly.pdbx_seq_one_letter_code
_entity_poly.pdbx_strand_id
1 'polypeptide(L)'
;VVKAVLKEMHRQVGDLEIDDRGIAIRGLLIRHLVMPNGVSDTEEVMAFIAQELSIHSYVNVMDQYRPLYLAHRFPEISRRITFKEYKGAVEAAKRHGLYRGFRH
;
A
#
# COMPACT_ATOMS: atom_id res chain seq x y z
N VAL A 1 4.97 -3.93 -16.11
CA VAL A 1 3.83 -3.13 -16.64
C VAL A 1 3.28 -2.16 -15.60
N VAL A 2 2.80 -2.62 -14.43
CA VAL A 2 2.19 -1.74 -13.40
C VAL A 2 3.13 -0.64 -12.88
N LYS A 3 4.41 -0.94 -12.62
CA LYS A 3 5.41 0.04 -12.15
C LYS A 3 5.52 1.27 -13.08
N ALA A 4 5.57 1.05 -14.39
CA ALA A 4 5.67 2.14 -15.37
C ALA A 4 4.42 3.04 -15.40
N VAL A 5 3.23 2.45 -15.24
CA VAL A 5 1.97 3.19 -15.17
C VAL A 5 1.93 4.07 -13.91
N LEU A 6 2.32 3.53 -12.76
CA LEU A 6 2.35 4.31 -11.50
C LEU A 6 3.35 5.47 -11.58
N LYS A 7 4.52 5.25 -12.20
CA LYS A 7 5.50 6.32 -12.45
C LYS A 7 4.94 7.41 -13.34
N GLU A 8 4.23 7.05 -14.41
CA GLU A 8 3.62 8.04 -15.30
C GLU A 8 2.47 8.79 -14.62
N MET A 9 1.61 8.10 -13.86
CA MET A 9 0.57 8.74 -13.05
C MET A 9 1.19 9.73 -12.05
N HIS A 10 2.20 9.29 -11.30
CA HIS A 10 2.90 10.15 -10.34
C HIS A 10 3.59 11.34 -11.03
N ARG A 11 4.22 11.15 -12.20
CA ARG A 11 4.80 12.24 -13.00
C ARG A 11 3.78 13.29 -13.39
N GLN A 12 2.53 12.89 -13.67
CA GLN A 12 1.46 13.81 -14.06
C GLN A 12 0.85 14.58 -12.87
N VAL A 13 0.60 13.90 -11.74
CA VAL A 13 -0.16 14.50 -10.63
C VAL A 13 0.67 14.82 -9.38
N GLY A 14 1.84 14.20 -9.20
CA GLY A 14 2.70 14.38 -8.04
C GLY A 14 2.23 13.65 -6.78
N ASP A 15 2.80 14.05 -5.64
CA ASP A 15 2.38 13.59 -4.32
C ASP A 15 0.97 14.08 -3.96
N LEU A 16 0.27 13.34 -3.10
CA LEU A 16 -1.08 13.70 -2.68
C LEU A 16 -1.06 15.00 -1.87
N GLU A 17 -1.71 16.03 -2.41
CA GLU A 17 -2.00 17.32 -1.80
C GLU A 17 -3.42 17.30 -1.23
N ILE A 18 -3.55 17.78 0.00
CA ILE A 18 -4.81 17.84 0.74
C ILE A 18 -4.97 19.28 1.22
N ASP A 19 -6.15 19.88 1.00
CA ASP A 19 -6.45 21.23 1.46
C ASP A 19 -6.64 21.31 2.98
N ASP A 20 -6.81 22.53 3.48
CA ASP A 20 -6.98 22.84 4.90
C ASP A 20 -8.24 22.19 5.51
N ARG A 21 -9.18 21.71 4.67
CA ARG A 21 -10.41 21.03 5.06
C ARG A 21 -10.28 19.50 4.99
N GLY A 22 -9.11 18.97 4.65
CA GLY A 22 -8.87 17.54 4.54
C GLY A 22 -9.31 16.93 3.21
N ILE A 23 -9.60 17.74 2.18
CA ILE A 23 -10.02 17.27 0.87
C ILE A 23 -8.80 17.11 -0.04
N ALA A 24 -8.67 15.94 -0.67
CA ALA A 24 -7.63 15.71 -1.67
C ALA A 24 -7.88 16.59 -2.91
N ILE A 25 -6.92 17.45 -3.24
CA ILE A 25 -7.03 18.40 -4.36
C ILE A 25 -6.29 17.92 -5.60
N ARG A 26 -5.17 17.19 -5.41
CA ARG A 26 -4.32 16.68 -6.49
C ARG A 26 -3.41 15.58 -5.95
N GLY A 27 -2.94 14.69 -6.83
CA GLY A 27 -1.88 13.74 -6.54
C GLY A 27 -2.37 12.30 -6.47
N LEU A 28 -1.50 11.41 -6.01
CA LEU A 28 -1.74 9.96 -6.01
C LEU A 28 -1.94 9.40 -4.60
N LEU A 29 -3.08 8.73 -4.39
CA LEU A 29 -3.34 7.89 -3.22
C LEU A 29 -3.10 6.41 -3.58
N ILE A 30 -2.11 5.78 -2.97
CA ILE A 30 -1.77 4.38 -3.24
C ILE A 30 -2.40 3.51 -2.15
N ARG A 31 -3.21 2.52 -2.54
CA ARG A 31 -3.85 1.59 -1.61
C ARG A 31 -3.19 0.22 -1.72
N HIS A 32 -2.49 -0.19 -0.66
CA HIS A 32 -1.81 -1.48 -0.58
C HIS A 32 -2.61 -2.47 0.26
N LEU A 33 -3.22 -3.46 -0.39
CA LEU A 33 -3.95 -4.52 0.31
C LEU A 33 -2.98 -5.56 0.84
N VAL A 34 -2.91 -5.71 2.17
CA VAL A 34 -2.11 -6.76 2.79
C VAL A 34 -2.82 -8.09 2.60
N MET A 35 -2.08 -9.08 2.09
CA MET A 35 -2.59 -10.43 1.84
C MET A 35 -2.00 -11.43 2.84
N PRO A 36 -2.74 -12.51 3.18
CA PRO A 36 -2.25 -13.53 4.11
C PRO A 36 -1.04 -14.26 3.51
N ASN A 37 -0.22 -14.84 4.39
CA ASN A 37 0.97 -15.60 4.02
C ASN A 37 2.03 -14.79 3.24
N GLY A 38 1.95 -13.46 3.26
CA GLY A 38 2.97 -12.59 2.66
C GLY A 38 2.90 -12.47 1.14
N VAL A 39 1.84 -12.96 0.50
CA VAL A 39 1.73 -13.02 -0.98
C VAL A 39 1.58 -11.65 -1.66
N SER A 40 1.48 -10.56 -0.89
CA SER A 40 1.37 -9.19 -1.41
C SER A 40 2.72 -8.52 -1.69
N ASP A 41 3.85 -9.23 -1.50
CA ASP A 41 5.21 -8.71 -1.72
C ASP A 41 5.45 -7.32 -1.12
N THR A 42 4.90 -7.10 0.08
CA THR A 42 4.79 -5.77 0.68
C THR A 42 6.13 -5.06 0.77
N GLU A 43 7.20 -5.77 1.09
CA GLU A 43 8.55 -5.18 1.17
C GLU A 43 8.99 -4.58 -0.17
N GLU A 44 8.85 -5.33 -1.26
CA GLU A 44 9.24 -4.87 -2.60
C GLU A 44 8.35 -3.70 -3.06
N VAL A 45 7.05 -3.78 -2.78
CA VAL A 45 6.11 -2.70 -3.12
C VAL A 45 6.45 -1.41 -2.38
N MET A 46 6.73 -1.47 -1.07
CA MET A 46 7.10 -0.29 -0.29
C MET A 46 8.45 0.29 -0.74
N ALA A 47 9.44 -0.56 -1.03
CA ALA A 47 10.71 -0.14 -1.59
C ALA A 47 10.53 0.58 -2.93
N PHE A 48 9.75 0.01 -3.85
CA PHE A 48 9.43 0.63 -5.14
C PHE A 48 8.78 2.00 -4.99
N ILE A 49 7.76 2.12 -4.13
CA ILE A 49 7.06 3.40 -3.92
C ILE A 49 8.03 4.46 -3.39
N ALA A 50 8.82 4.12 -2.37
CA ALA A 50 9.73 5.06 -1.74
C ALA A 50 10.89 5.49 -2.67
N GLN A 51 11.47 4.54 -3.40
CA GLN A 51 12.68 4.76 -4.20
C GLN A 51 12.38 5.30 -5.60
N GLU A 52 11.27 4.89 -6.21
CA GLU A 52 10.97 5.20 -7.61
C GLU A 52 9.81 6.18 -7.81
N LEU A 53 8.96 6.38 -6.80
CA LEU A 53 7.90 7.41 -6.84
C LEU A 53 8.29 8.59 -5.96
N SER A 54 8.14 8.45 -4.65
CA SER A 54 8.44 9.50 -3.68
C SER A 54 8.32 8.95 -2.26
N ILE A 55 9.24 9.32 -1.37
CA ILE A 55 9.12 9.07 0.08
C ILE A 55 7.90 9.79 0.70
N HIS A 56 7.36 10.81 0.03
CA HIS A 56 6.19 11.57 0.44
C HIS A 56 4.88 11.00 -0.11
N SER A 57 4.93 9.87 -0.82
CA SER A 57 3.75 9.16 -1.33
C SER A 57 2.78 8.85 -0.19
N TYR A 58 1.49 9.07 -0.44
CA TYR A 58 0.45 8.70 0.52
C TYR A 58 0.07 7.24 0.29
N VAL A 59 0.51 6.35 1.19
CA VAL A 59 0.25 4.91 1.11
C VAL A 59 -0.72 4.51 2.20
N ASN A 60 -1.90 4.02 1.80
CA ASN A 60 -2.84 3.42 2.73
C ASN A 60 -2.59 1.91 2.80
N VAL A 61 -2.08 1.44 3.94
CA VAL A 61 -1.89 0.00 4.20
C VAL A 61 -3.20 -0.57 4.73
N MET A 62 -3.81 -1.50 3.99
CA MET A 62 -5.15 -2.01 4.28
C MET A 62 -5.12 -3.43 4.85
N ASP A 63 -5.85 -3.65 5.92
CA ASP A 63 -6.12 -4.96 6.54
C ASP A 63 -7.42 -5.63 6.05
N GLN A 64 -7.96 -5.11 4.95
CA GLN A 64 -9.35 -5.35 4.53
C GLN A 64 -9.56 -6.63 3.73
N TYR A 65 -8.54 -7.50 3.62
CA TYR A 65 -8.67 -8.74 2.86
C TYR A 65 -9.66 -9.70 3.54
N ARG A 66 -10.65 -10.16 2.76
CA ARG A 66 -11.65 -11.13 3.19
C ARG A 66 -11.67 -12.28 2.19
N PRO A 67 -11.37 -13.52 2.59
CA PRO A 67 -11.50 -14.67 1.71
C PRO A 67 -12.98 -14.86 1.37
N LEU A 68 -13.30 -14.88 0.08
CA LEU A 68 -14.66 -15.02 -0.44
C LEU A 68 -14.71 -16.11 -1.51
N TYR A 69 -15.90 -16.66 -1.76
CA TYR A 69 -16.14 -17.66 -2.78
C TYR A 69 -15.19 -18.87 -2.66
N LEU A 70 -14.43 -19.18 -3.71
CA LEU A 70 -13.52 -20.33 -3.78
C LEU A 70 -12.15 -20.06 -3.14
N ALA A 71 -11.92 -18.92 -2.46
CA ALA A 71 -10.66 -18.63 -1.78
C ALA A 71 -10.21 -19.73 -0.81
N HIS A 72 -11.16 -20.47 -0.22
CA HIS A 72 -10.87 -21.63 0.64
C HIS A 72 -10.09 -22.75 -0.07
N ARG A 73 -10.12 -22.81 -1.41
CA ARG A 73 -9.37 -23.79 -2.22
C ARG A 73 -7.90 -23.40 -2.43
N PHE A 74 -7.52 -22.19 -2.05
CA PHE A 74 -6.19 -21.61 -2.27
C PHE A 74 -5.55 -21.32 -0.91
N PRO A 75 -4.73 -22.23 -0.35
CA PRO A 75 -4.13 -22.09 0.98
C PRO A 75 -3.39 -20.78 1.22
N GLU A 76 -2.81 -20.21 0.16
CA GLU A 76 -2.10 -18.95 0.16
C GLU A 76 -2.99 -17.74 0.48
N ILE A 77 -4.30 -17.81 0.18
CA ILE A 77 -5.26 -16.70 0.36
C ILE A 77 -6.56 -17.12 1.07
N SER A 78 -6.61 -18.30 1.66
CA SER A 78 -7.82 -18.92 2.22
C SER A 78 -8.31 -18.33 3.54
N ARG A 79 -7.54 -17.43 4.17
CA ARG A 79 -7.83 -16.86 5.48
C ARG A 79 -7.72 -15.33 5.47
N ARG A 80 -8.25 -14.70 6.51
CA ARG A 80 -7.95 -13.28 6.78
C ARG A 80 -6.49 -13.11 7.21
N ILE A 81 -5.99 -11.89 7.09
CA ILE A 81 -4.69 -11.55 7.63
C ILE A 81 -4.72 -11.54 9.16
N THR A 82 -3.57 -11.81 9.75
CA THR A 82 -3.31 -11.64 11.18
C THR A 82 -2.87 -10.21 11.48
N PHE A 83 -3.04 -9.78 12.72
CA PHE A 83 -2.48 -8.49 13.18
C PHE A 83 -0.97 -8.41 12.99
N LYS A 84 -0.25 -9.53 13.13
CA LYS A 84 1.20 -9.60 12.91
C LYS A 84 1.57 -9.29 11.45
N GLU A 85 0.82 -9.82 10.49
CA GLU A 85 1.03 -9.53 9.06
C GLU A 85 0.76 -8.06 8.73
N TYR A 86 -0.34 -7.51 9.25
CA TYR A 86 -0.64 -6.08 9.11
C TYR A 86 0.46 -5.20 9.71
N LYS A 87 0.86 -5.47 10.97
CA LYS A 87 1.95 -4.74 11.62
C LYS A 87 3.26 -4.87 10.84
N GLY A 88 3.56 -6.07 10.33
CA GLY A 88 4.74 -6.30 9.47
C GLY A 88 4.73 -5.43 8.22
N ALA A 89 3.57 -5.27 7.58
CA ALA A 89 3.39 -4.39 6.42
C ALA A 89 3.61 -2.91 6.75
N VAL A 90 3.09 -2.45 7.88
CA VAL A 90 3.31 -1.08 8.37
C VAL A 90 4.78 -0.82 8.68
N GLU A 91 5.45 -1.76 9.34
CA GLU A 91 6.87 -1.64 9.65
C GLU A 91 7.74 -1.70 8.38
N ALA A 92 7.34 -2.44 7.34
CA ALA A 92 7.99 -2.41 6.04
C ALA A 92 7.91 -1.01 5.41
N ALA A 93 6.73 -0.39 5.41
CA ALA A 93 6.57 0.97 4.90
C ALA A 93 7.48 1.97 5.63
N LYS A 94 7.52 1.88 6.98
CA LYS A 94 8.41 2.72 7.80
C LYS A 94 9.89 2.51 7.51
N ARG A 95 10.35 1.27 7.30
CA ARG A 95 11.75 0.95 6.97
C ARG A 95 12.22 1.64 5.70
N HIS A 96 11.33 1.79 4.72
CA HIS A 96 11.61 2.49 3.45
C HIS A 96 11.36 4.01 3.52
N GLY A 97 11.10 4.56 4.72
CA GLY A 97 10.93 6.00 4.93
C GLY A 97 9.53 6.53 4.59
N LEU A 98 8.57 5.67 4.25
CA LEU A 98 7.18 6.07 4.07
C LEU A 98 6.57 6.37 5.45
N TYR A 99 5.78 7.44 5.52
CA TYR A 99 5.26 7.95 6.82
C TYR A 99 3.79 8.41 6.78
N ARG A 100 3.17 8.45 5.59
CA ARG A 100 1.78 8.93 5.40
C ARG A 100 0.84 7.76 5.16
N GLY A 101 -0.34 7.79 5.80
CA GLY A 101 -1.46 6.89 5.49
C GLY A 101 -1.60 5.62 6.34
N PHE A 102 -0.78 5.43 7.37
CA PHE A 102 -0.84 4.28 8.29
C PHE A 102 -0.42 4.62 9.74
N ARG A 103 -0.72 5.85 10.20
CA ARG A 103 -0.44 6.23 11.59
C ARG A 103 -1.43 5.55 12.54
N HIS A 104 -0.87 4.82 13.52
CA HIS A 104 -1.48 4.60 14.82
C HIS A 104 -1.11 5.74 15.75
#